data_AF-A0AAP0G500-F1
#
_entry.id   AF-A0AAP0G500-F1
#
_cell.length_a   1.000
_cell.length_b   1.000
_cell.length_c   1.000
_cell.angle_alpha   90.00
_cell.angle_beta   90.00
_cell.angle_gamma   90.00
#
_symmetry.space_group_name_H-M   'P 1'
#
loop_
_entity.id
_entity.type
_entity.pdbx_description
1 polymer ?
#
loop_
_entity_poly.entity_id
_entity_poly.type
_entity_poly.pdbx_seq_one_letter_code
_entity_poly.pdbx_strand_id
1 'polypeptide(L)'
;MFHTNGFGSITMGSNARDLVALINEALSISITQKKSIIETNTIRSALHRKTWDFRSQIRSVQDHGILFYQIGRAARDFVTFFIGCLAFLISCLMVGMSCL
;
A
#
# COMPACT_ATOMS: atom_id res chain seq x y z
N MET A 1 27.67 -13.09 -27.55
CA MET A 1 28.24 -11.76 -27.28
C MET A 1 27.18 -10.96 -26.53
N PHE A 2 27.29 -10.85 -25.21
CA PHE A 2 26.27 -10.19 -24.37
C PHE A 2 26.66 -8.74 -24.17
N HIS A 3 25.87 -7.84 -24.74
CA HIS A 3 26.05 -6.39 -24.62
C HIS A 3 25.53 -5.96 -23.24
N THR A 4 26.43 -5.66 -22.31
CA THR A 4 26.08 -5.22 -20.96
C THR A 4 26.34 -3.72 -20.82
N ASN A 5 25.49 -2.89 -21.43
CA ASN A 5 25.42 -1.47 -21.09
C ASN A 5 24.04 -1.19 -20.50
N GLY A 6 23.99 -0.73 -19.25
CA GLY A 6 22.79 -0.13 -18.67
C GLY A 6 22.21 -0.77 -17.41
N PHE A 7 23.00 -1.36 -16.52
CA PHE A 7 22.60 -1.43 -15.11
C PHE A 7 22.99 -0.11 -14.44
N GLY A 8 22.14 0.92 -14.60
CA GLY A 8 22.22 2.13 -13.77
C GLY A 8 22.01 1.76 -12.29
N SER A 9 22.49 2.61 -11.38
CA SER A 9 22.39 2.37 -9.93
C SER A 9 20.93 2.18 -9.52
N ILE A 10 20.55 0.95 -9.23
CA ILE A 10 19.23 0.65 -8.69
C ILE A 10 19.32 0.96 -7.20
N THR A 11 18.69 2.07 -6.80
CA THR A 11 18.62 2.49 -5.39
C THR A 11 17.66 1.56 -4.65
N MET A 12 18.05 0.30 -4.49
CA MET A 12 17.36 -0.63 -3.62
C MET A 12 17.69 -0.22 -2.19
N GLY A 13 16.69 -0.14 -1.31
CA GLY A 13 16.87 0.27 0.09
C GLY A 13 18.07 -0.45 0.71
N SER A 14 18.86 0.27 1.50
CA SER A 14 20.19 -0.11 2.04
C SER A 14 20.16 -1.23 3.08
N ASN A 15 19.25 -2.18 2.95
CA ASN A 15 19.05 -3.27 3.89
C ASN A 15 19.72 -4.54 3.35
N ALA A 16 20.77 -5.01 4.02
CA ALA A 16 21.57 -6.16 3.57
C ALA A 16 20.74 -7.45 3.38
N ARG A 17 19.64 -7.59 4.13
CA ARG A 17 18.71 -8.73 4.00
C ARG A 17 17.97 -8.75 2.66
N ASP A 18 17.56 -7.58 2.18
CA ASP A 18 16.83 -7.46 0.91
C ASP A 18 17.75 -7.70 -0.29
N LEU A 19 19.02 -7.33 -0.17
CA LEU A 19 20.06 -7.64 -1.15
C LEU A 19 20.32 -9.15 -1.24
N VAL A 20 20.45 -9.83 -0.09
CA VAL A 20 20.64 -11.30 -0.05
C VAL A 20 19.44 -12.03 -0.67
N ALA A 21 18.22 -11.59 -0.36
CA ALA A 21 17.00 -12.17 -0.94
C ALA A 21 16.95 -12.01 -2.47
N LEU A 22 17.37 -10.86 -3.00
CA LEU A 22 17.42 -10.60 -4.44
C LEU A 22 18.45 -11.49 -5.16
N ILE A 23 19.64 -11.66 -4.58
CA ILE A 23 20.68 -12.54 -5.14
C ILE A 23 20.20 -13.99 -5.16
N ASN A 24 19.58 -14.46 -4.07
CA ASN A 24 19.03 -15.80 -4.00
C ASN A 24 17.93 -16.04 -5.05
N GLU A 25 17.06 -15.04 -5.28
CA GLU A 25 16.03 -15.10 -6.31
C GLU A 25 16.65 -15.15 -7.72
N ALA A 26 17.65 -14.29 -8.00
CA ALA A 26 18.36 -14.28 -9.28
C ALA A 26 19.11 -15.60 -9.53
N LEU A 27 19.75 -16.16 -8.50
CA LEU A 27 20.41 -17.46 -8.57
C LEU A 27 19.40 -18.57 -8.83
N SER A 28 18.26 -18.57 -8.13
CA SER A 28 17.18 -19.55 -8.32
C SER A 28 16.68 -19.54 -9.76
N ILE A 29 16.44 -18.36 -10.34
CA ILE A 29 15.97 -18.23 -11.74
C ILE A 29 17.05 -18.70 -12.72
N SER A 30 18.33 -18.42 -12.45
CA SER A 30 19.47 -18.90 -13.25
C SER A 30 19.54 -20.43 -13.28
N ILE A 31 19.33 -21.07 -12.12
CA ILE A 31 19.30 -22.53 -11.97
C ILE A 31 18.10 -23.12 -12.73
N THR A 32 16.92 -22.51 -12.64
CA THR A 32 15.73 -22.97 -13.39
C THR A 32 15.92 -22.85 -14.91
N GLN A 33 16.60 -21.81 -15.36
CA GLN A 33 16.94 -21.61 -16.78
C GLN A 33 18.20 -22.39 -17.20
N LYS A 34 18.81 -23.16 -16.30
CA LYS A 34 20.02 -23.98 -16.55
C LYS A 34 21.21 -23.16 -17.07
N LYS A 35 21.28 -21.88 -16.70
CA LYS A 35 22.36 -20.95 -17.07
C LYS A 35 23.34 -20.85 -15.92
N SER A 36 24.64 -20.99 -16.22
CA SER A 36 25.73 -20.94 -15.23
C SER A 36 26.25 -19.53 -14.96
N ILE A 37 25.95 -18.56 -15.84
CA ILE A 37 26.35 -17.17 -15.72
C ILE A 37 25.10 -16.35 -15.44
N ILE A 38 25.11 -15.59 -14.33
CA ILE A 38 24.03 -14.67 -13.98
C ILE A 38 23.99 -13.59 -15.06
N GLU A 39 23.13 -13.79 -16.04
CA GLU A 39 22.95 -12.90 -17.16
C GLU A 39 22.07 -11.71 -16.71
N THR A 40 22.34 -10.52 -17.25
CA THR A 40 21.70 -9.24 -16.89
C THR A 40 20.16 -9.29 -16.91
N ASN A 41 19.59 -10.03 -17.85
CA ASN A 41 18.16 -10.33 -17.97
C ASN A 41 17.60 -11.16 -16.80
N THR A 42 18.41 -12.00 -16.16
CA THR A 42 18.03 -12.77 -14.96
C THR A 42 17.89 -11.86 -13.74
N ILE A 43 18.86 -10.96 -13.53
CA ILE A 43 18.80 -9.93 -12.47
C ILE A 43 17.60 -9.02 -12.70
N ARG A 44 17.36 -8.60 -13.95
CA ARG A 44 16.18 -7.80 -14.32
C ARG A 44 14.87 -8.53 -14.04
N SER A 45 14.81 -9.84 -14.31
CA SER A 45 13.62 -10.67 -14.06
C SER A 45 13.36 -10.84 -12.56
N ALA A 46 14.40 -11.11 -11.77
CA ALA A 46 14.32 -11.20 -10.31
C ALA A 46 13.87 -9.87 -9.69
N LEU A 47 14.48 -8.77 -10.14
CA LEU A 47 14.12 -7.43 -9.69
C LEU A 47 12.69 -7.08 -10.08
N HIS A 48 12.28 -7.36 -11.31
CA HIS A 48 10.92 -7.12 -11.76
C HIS A 48 9.93 -7.87 -10.87
N ARG A 49 10.17 -9.15 -10.57
CA ARG A 49 9.31 -9.95 -9.68
C ARG A 49 9.24 -9.37 -8.27
N LYS A 50 10.37 -8.97 -7.69
CA LYS A 50 10.40 -8.32 -6.36
C LYS A 50 9.70 -6.96 -6.35
N THR A 51 9.90 -6.12 -7.36
CA THR A 51 9.21 -4.83 -7.49
C THR A 51 7.70 -5.04 -7.65
N TRP A 52 7.25 -6.06 -8.38
CA TRP A 52 5.83 -6.40 -8.50
C TRP A 52 5.23 -6.97 -7.22
N ASP A 53 5.97 -7.78 -6.46
CA ASP A 53 5.54 -8.27 -5.14
C ASP A 53 5.51 -7.14 -4.10
N PHE A 54 6.48 -6.22 -4.12
CA PHE A 54 6.42 -5.02 -3.29
C PHE A 54 5.26 -4.12 -3.70
N ARG A 55 5.00 -3.98 -5.01
CA ARG A 55 3.87 -3.21 -5.52
C ARG A 55 2.53 -3.86 -5.18
N SER A 56 2.44 -5.18 -5.13
CA SER A 56 1.22 -5.87 -4.71
C SER A 56 0.98 -5.69 -3.21
N GLN A 57 2.03 -5.62 -2.38
CA GLN A 57 1.89 -5.24 -0.97
C GLN A 57 1.47 -3.77 -0.79
N ILE A 58 2.12 -2.83 -1.50
CA ILE A 58 1.77 -1.40 -1.44
C ILE A 58 0.38 -1.13 -2.03
N ARG A 59 -0.08 -1.95 -2.99
CA ARG A 59 -1.40 -1.85 -3.62
C ARG A 59 -2.46 -2.75 -2.96
N SER A 60 -2.06 -3.66 -2.07
CA SER A 60 -2.91 -4.29 -1.05
C SER A 60 -3.17 -3.31 0.09
N VAL A 61 -3.46 -2.06 -0.26
CA VAL A 61 -4.36 -1.22 0.53
C VAL A 61 -5.74 -1.82 0.30
N GLN A 62 -5.97 -2.94 0.99
CA GLN A 62 -7.25 -3.63 1.20
C GLN A 62 -8.26 -2.73 1.94
N ASP A 63 -7.95 -1.44 2.08
CA ASP A 63 -8.66 -0.47 2.87
C ASP A 63 -9.62 0.37 2.06
N HIS A 64 -9.77 0.21 0.74
CA HIS A 64 -10.76 1.03 0.03
C HIS A 64 -12.18 0.78 0.60
N GLY A 65 -12.60 -0.48 0.75
CA GLY A 65 -13.89 -0.81 1.35
C GLY A 65 -14.00 -0.43 2.83
N ILE A 66 -12.91 -0.59 3.60
CA ILE A 66 -12.87 -0.26 5.03
C ILE A 66 -12.86 1.26 5.23
N LEU A 67 -12.09 2.03 4.46
CA LEU A 67 -12.08 3.49 4.44
C LEU A 67 -13.44 4.05 4.05
N PHE A 68 -14.06 3.54 2.97
CA PHE A 68 -15.40 3.97 2.59
C PHE A 68 -16.44 3.66 3.68
N TYR A 69 -16.35 2.51 4.35
CA TYR A 69 -17.22 2.17 5.48
C TYR A 69 -17.00 3.08 6.69
N GLN A 70 -15.74 3.37 7.05
CA GLN A 70 -15.41 4.25 8.17
C GLN A 70 -15.84 5.70 7.91
N ILE A 71 -15.65 6.20 6.68
CA ILE A 71 -16.14 7.52 6.26
C ILE A 71 -17.67 7.56 6.30
N GLY A 72 -18.34 6.52 5.80
CA GLY A 72 -19.80 6.42 5.81
C GLY A 72 -20.38 6.38 7.22
N ARG A 73 -19.75 5.64 8.14
CA ARG A 73 -20.15 5.59 9.56
C ARG A 73 -20.01 6.97 10.21
N ALA A 74 -18.86 7.63 10.04
CA ALA A 74 -18.62 8.97 10.59
C ALA A 74 -19.62 10.01 10.06
N ALA A 75 -19.95 9.97 8.76
CA ALA A 75 -20.93 10.86 8.15
C ALA A 75 -22.34 10.65 8.71
N ARG A 76 -22.77 9.39 8.90
CA ARG A 76 -24.09 9.07 9.48
C ARG A 76 -24.21 9.61 10.90
N ASP A 77 -23.19 9.37 11.71
CA ASP A 77 -23.20 9.75 13.12
C ASP A 77 -23.14 11.29 13.26
N PHE A 78 -22.40 11.98 12.40
CA PHE A 78 -22.39 13.46 12.33
C PHE A 78 -23.77 14.05 12.00
N VAL A 79 -24.44 13.53 10.97
CA VAL A 79 -25.79 13.99 10.57
C VAL A 79 -26.81 13.72 11.68
N THR A 80 -26.76 12.54 12.30
CA THR A 80 -27.65 12.17 13.40
C THR A 80 -27.46 13.08 14.61
N PHE A 81 -26.20 13.35 14.97
CA PHE A 81 -25.86 14.26 16.06
C PHE A 81 -26.38 15.68 15.79
N PHE A 82 -26.20 16.19 14.57
CA PHE A 82 -26.64 17.53 14.21
C PHE A 82 -28.16 17.68 14.27
N ILE A 83 -28.91 16.70 13.76
CA ILE A 83 -30.38 16.69 13.82
C ILE A 83 -30.87 16.61 15.27
N GLY A 84 -30.28 15.74 16.08
CA GLY A 84 -30.62 15.63 17.49
C GLY A 84 -30.35 16.92 18.27
N CYS A 85 -29.20 17.55 18.04
CA CYS A 85 -28.84 18.83 18.65
C CYS A 85 -29.78 19.96 18.23
N LEU A 86 -30.12 20.05 16.94
CA LEU A 86 -31.05 21.06 16.43
C LEU A 86 -32.46 20.89 17.01
N ALA A 87 -32.95 19.65 17.09
CA ALA A 87 -34.24 19.35 17.69
C ALA A 87 -34.29 19.73 19.18
N PHE A 88 -33.19 19.48 19.91
CA PHE A 88 -33.05 19.87 21.31
C PHE A 88 -33.07 21.40 21.48
N LEU A 89 -32.31 22.14 20.65
CA LEU A 89 -32.28 23.61 20.67
C LEU A 89 -33.66 24.22 20.39
N ILE A 90 -34.38 23.71 19.38
CA ILE A 90 -35.74 24.16 19.06
C ILE A 90 -36.68 23.87 20.23
N SER A 91 -36.55 22.72 20.88
CA SER A 91 -37.35 22.36 22.05
C SER A 91 -37.10 23.29 23.23
N CYS A 92 -35.83 23.62 23.54
CA CYS A 92 -35.48 24.64 24.53
C CYS A 92 -36.11 26.01 24.22
N LEU A 93 -36.04 26.44 22.95
CA LEU A 93 -36.56 27.73 22.52
C LEU A 93 -38.10 27.80 22.63
N MET A 94 -38.78 26.72 22.27
CA MET A 94 -40.25 26.63 22.27
C MET A 94 -40.85 26.47 23.67
N VAL A 95 -40.16 25.74 24.57
CA VAL A 95 -40.65 25.45 25.94
C VAL A 95 -40.23 26.54 26.94
N GLY A 96 -39.29 27.42 26.58
CA GLY A 96 -38.83 28.50 27.46
C GLY A 96 -38.09 27.99 28.71
N MET A 97 -37.58 26.76 28.67
CA MET A 97 -36.70 26.21 29.70
C MET A 97 -35.27 26.62 29.38
N SER A 98 -34.60 27.25 30.35
CA SER A 98 -33.21 27.70 30.24
C SER A 98 -32.32 26.51 29.90
N CYS A 99 -31.80 26.50 28.66
CA CYS A 99 -30.74 25.62 28.22
C CYS A 99 -29.48 25.98 29.02
N LEU A 100 -29.21 25.24 30.11
CA LEU A 100 -28.00 25.33 30.93
C LEU A 100 -27.39 23.94 31.11
#